data_AF-A0A1G0YBP3-F1
#
_entry.id   AF-A0A1G0YBP3-F1
#
_cell.length_a   1.000
_cell.length_b   1.000
_cell.length_c   1.000
_cell.angle_alpha   90.00
_cell.angle_beta   90.00
_cell.angle_gamma   90.00
#
_symmetry.space_group_name_H-M   'P 1'
#
loop_
_entity.id
_entity.type
_entity.pdbx_description
1 polymer ?
#
loop_
_entity_poly.entity_id
_entity_poly.type
_entity_poly.pdbx_seq_one_letter_code
_entity_poly.pdbx_strand_id
1 'polypeptide(L)'
;MRKLRRAYQELHSELVKAYWKTENRTDKDSIQELSGDIYDLLTEIESAFFSAKTPDLKRCSLRVGRMTVKIEKSRKQIDRMIKSVRVASKIADAMDKALEASAKLVI
;
A
#
# COMPACT_ATOMS: atom_id res chain seq x y z
N MET A 1 -2.48 14.51 3.61
CA MET A 1 -2.53 14.00 2.22
C MET A 1 -1.16 13.82 1.53
N ARG A 2 -0.29 14.83 1.35
CA ARG A 2 1.00 14.63 0.63
C ARG A 2 1.91 13.53 1.22
N LYS A 3 2.02 13.44 2.56
CA LYS A 3 2.79 12.37 3.23
C LYS A 3 2.19 10.97 3.01
N LEU A 4 0.86 10.87 3.08
CA LEU A 4 0.11 9.64 2.80
C LEU A 4 0.41 9.14 1.38
N ARG A 5 0.24 10.00 0.37
CA ARG A 5 0.53 9.66 -1.03
C ARG A 5 1.96 9.14 -1.20
N ARG A 6 2.96 9.82 -0.61
CA ARG A 6 4.37 9.39 -0.70
C ARG A 6 4.58 8.00 -0.10
N ALA A 7 3.98 7.70 1.06
CA ALA A 7 4.12 6.41 1.71
C ALA A 7 3.50 5.27 0.85
N TYR A 8 2.31 5.48 0.31
CA TYR A 8 1.69 4.51 -0.60
C TYR A 8 2.45 4.35 -1.92
N GLN A 9 3.05 5.43 -2.43
CA GLN A 9 3.87 5.38 -3.64
C GLN A 9 5.18 4.61 -3.42
N GLU A 10 5.80 4.77 -2.24
CA GLU A 10 6.96 3.97 -1.84
C GLU A 10 6.58 2.48 -1.73
N LEU A 11 5.48 2.16 -1.05
CA LEU A 11 4.99 0.79 -0.93
C LEU A 11 4.69 0.15 -2.28
N HIS A 12 3.99 0.87 -3.18
CA HIS A 12 3.74 0.41 -4.54
C HIS A 12 5.06 0.08 -5.28
N SER A 13 6.05 0.97 -5.19
CA SER A 13 7.34 0.76 -5.85
C SER A 13 8.05 -0.49 -5.33
N GLU A 14 8.06 -0.72 -4.01
CA GLU A 14 8.69 -1.90 -3.43
C GLU A 14 7.94 -3.19 -3.77
N LEU A 15 6.60 -3.17 -3.84
CA LEU A 15 5.80 -4.33 -4.28
C LEU A 15 6.06 -4.69 -5.75
N VAL A 16 6.14 -3.70 -6.65
CA VAL A 16 6.50 -3.96 -8.05
C VAL A 16 7.89 -4.57 -8.15
N LYS A 17 8.87 -4.10 -7.37
CA LYS A 17 10.22 -4.69 -7.32
C LYS A 17 10.18 -6.12 -6.77
N ALA A 18 9.34 -6.38 -5.78
CA ALA A 18 9.16 -7.68 -5.16
C ALA A 18 8.58 -8.71 -6.12
N TYR A 19 7.60 -8.31 -6.93
CA TYR A 19 6.99 -9.14 -7.97
C TYR A 19 8.05 -9.77 -8.88
N TRP A 20 9.01 -8.97 -9.35
CA TRP A 20 10.08 -9.43 -10.24
C TRP A 20 11.10 -10.35 -9.55
N LYS A 21 11.17 -10.34 -8.22
CA LYS A 21 12.11 -11.15 -7.42
C LYS A 21 11.48 -12.38 -6.79
N THR A 22 10.16 -12.49 -6.88
CA THR A 22 9.42 -13.64 -6.37
C THR A 22 9.46 -14.72 -7.45
N GLU A 23 9.71 -15.97 -7.08
CA GLU A 23 9.76 -17.08 -8.06
C GLU A 23 8.39 -17.75 -8.22
N ASN A 24 7.69 -17.92 -7.10
CA ASN A 24 6.39 -18.58 -7.03
C ASN A 24 5.30 -17.72 -7.69
N ARG A 25 4.54 -18.33 -8.60
CA ARG A 25 3.45 -17.66 -9.32
C ARG A 25 2.33 -17.20 -8.38
N THR A 26 1.92 -18.01 -7.40
CA THR A 26 0.86 -17.64 -6.45
C THR A 26 1.25 -16.42 -5.61
N ASP A 27 2.52 -16.36 -5.22
CA ASP A 27 3.05 -15.22 -4.47
C ASP A 27 3.16 -13.97 -5.36
N LYS A 28 3.54 -14.13 -6.62
CA LYS A 28 3.50 -13.05 -7.62
C LYS A 28 2.09 -12.48 -7.81
N ASP A 29 1.10 -13.34 -8.00
CA ASP A 29 -0.29 -12.93 -8.21
C ASP A 29 -0.81 -12.13 -7.01
N SER A 30 -0.50 -12.59 -5.79
CA SER A 30 -0.86 -11.92 -4.54
C SER A 30 -0.15 -10.56 -4.38
N ILE A 31 1.14 -10.46 -4.72
CA ILE A 31 1.89 -9.19 -4.71
C ILE A 31 1.32 -8.22 -5.75
N GLN A 32 0.99 -8.73 -6.95
CA GLN A 32 0.44 -7.94 -8.03
C GLN A 32 -0.94 -7.40 -7.68
N GLU A 33 -1.81 -8.21 -7.09
CA GLU A 33 -3.13 -7.79 -6.63
C GLU A 33 -3.01 -6.66 -5.60
N LEU A 34 -2.16 -6.83 -4.58
CA LEU A 34 -1.92 -5.79 -3.58
C LEU A 34 -1.35 -4.51 -4.20
N SER A 35 -0.41 -4.64 -5.14
CA SER A 35 0.15 -3.51 -5.88
C SER A 35 -0.92 -2.77 -6.68
N GLY A 36 -1.80 -3.49 -7.37
CA GLY A 36 -2.90 -2.92 -8.15
C GLY A 36 -3.85 -2.12 -7.26
N ASP A 37 -4.27 -2.70 -6.13
CA ASP A 37 -5.16 -2.01 -5.20
C ASP A 37 -4.53 -0.72 -4.65
N ILE A 38 -3.23 -0.73 -4.38
CA ILE A 38 -2.50 0.46 -3.90
C ILE A 38 -2.42 1.53 -4.99
N TYR A 39 -2.21 1.13 -6.25
CA TYR A 39 -2.19 2.05 -7.38
C TYR A 39 -3.55 2.74 -7.56
N ASP A 40 -4.64 1.99 -7.46
CA ASP A 40 -6.00 2.55 -7.50
C ASP A 40 -6.22 3.55 -6.36
N LEU A 41 -5.78 3.20 -5.14
CA LEU A 41 -5.88 4.10 -4.00
C LEU A 41 -5.04 5.38 -4.19
N LEU A 42 -3.85 5.28 -4.78
CA LEU A 42 -3.02 6.44 -5.11
C LEU A 42 -3.76 7.41 -6.05
N THR A 43 -4.43 6.85 -7.06
CA THR A 43 -5.24 7.62 -8.01
C THR A 43 -6.40 8.34 -7.31
N GLU A 44 -7.05 7.67 -6.34
CA GLU A 44 -8.08 8.31 -5.51
C GLU A 44 -7.53 9.39 -4.58
N ILE A 45 -6.39 9.15 -3.93
CA ILE A 45 -5.73 10.13 -3.06
C ILE A 45 -5.37 11.38 -3.85
N GLU A 46 -4.88 11.23 -5.08
CA GLU A 46 -4.61 12.34 -6.00
C GLU A 46 -5.90 13.08 -6.37
N SER A 47 -6.93 12.35 -6.77
CA SER A 47 -8.23 12.93 -7.13
C SER A 47 -8.85 13.72 -5.96
N ALA A 48 -8.81 13.14 -4.75
CA ALA A 48 -9.30 13.78 -3.53
C ALA A 48 -8.40 14.94 -3.06
N PHE A 49 -7.11 14.96 -3.43
CA PHE A 49 -6.22 16.09 -3.15
C PHE A 49 -6.57 17.31 -4.02
N PHE A 50 -6.99 17.08 -5.27
CA PHE A 50 -7.40 18.17 -6.17
C PHE A 50 -8.88 18.55 -6.00
N SER A 51 -9.72 17.66 -5.49
CA SER A 51 -11.12 17.95 -5.18
C SER A 51 -11.25 18.65 -3.82
N ALA A 52 -11.77 19.88 -3.81
CA ALA A 52 -12.15 20.58 -2.58
C ALA A 52 -13.47 20.06 -1.97
N LYS A 53 -14.02 18.94 -2.47
CA LYS A 53 -15.31 18.41 -2.03
C LYS A 53 -15.15 17.47 -0.85
N THR A 54 -15.76 17.84 0.28
CA THR A 54 -15.80 17.06 1.53
C THR A 54 -16.24 15.59 1.36
N PRO A 55 -17.20 15.24 0.47
CA PRO A 55 -17.59 13.83 0.24
C PRO A 55 -16.46 12.97 -0.34
N ASP A 56 -15.64 13.51 -1.24
CA ASP A 56 -14.54 12.77 -1.87
C ASP A 56 -13.44 12.45 -0.85
N LEU A 57 -13.16 13.41 0.04
CA LEU A 57 -12.24 13.22 1.16
C LEU A 57 -12.72 12.14 2.13
N LYS A 58 -14.02 12.13 2.48
CA LYS A 58 -14.60 11.08 3.35
C LYS A 58 -14.51 9.70 2.69
N ARG A 59 -14.86 9.61 1.41
CA ARG A 59 -14.78 8.35 0.65
C ARG A 59 -13.35 7.83 0.57
N CYS A 60 -12.40 8.72 0.25
CA CYS A 60 -10.98 8.40 0.23
C CYS A 60 -10.51 7.87 1.59
N SER A 61 -10.89 8.54 2.69
CA SER A 61 -10.51 8.12 4.06
C SER A 61 -11.04 6.72 4.40
N LEU A 62 -12.26 6.37 3.98
CA LEU A 62 -12.79 5.02 4.13
C LEU A 62 -12.00 3.99 3.32
N ARG A 63 -11.60 4.32 2.07
CA ARG A 63 -10.80 3.42 1.23
C ARG A 63 -9.39 3.23 1.82
N VAL A 64 -8.77 4.30 2.35
CA VAL A 64 -7.51 4.24 3.10
C VAL A 64 -7.62 3.32 4.32
N GLY A 65 -8.71 3.41 5.09
CA GLY A 65 -8.97 2.52 6.23
C GLY A 65 -9.10 1.05 5.83
N ARG A 66 -9.83 0.74 4.75
CA ARG A 66 -9.91 -0.63 4.22
C ARG A 66 -8.56 -1.14 3.74
N MET A 67 -7.80 -0.30 3.06
CA MET A 67 -6.45 -0.65 2.58
C MET A 67 -5.49 -0.93 3.73
N THR A 68 -5.59 -0.17 4.82
CA THR A 68 -4.81 -0.38 6.05
C THR A 68 -4.98 -1.81 6.56
N VAL A 69 -6.21 -2.32 6.64
CA VAL A 69 -6.48 -3.71 7.03
C VAL A 69 -5.90 -4.72 6.04
N LYS A 70 -5.96 -4.45 4.73
CA LYS A 70 -5.37 -5.34 3.72
C LYS A 70 -3.85 -5.39 3.86
N ILE A 71 -3.20 -4.24 4.04
CA ILE A 71 -1.75 -4.13 4.26
C ILE A 71 -1.32 -4.89 5.51
N GLU A 72 -2.03 -4.75 6.64
CA GLU A 72 -1.71 -5.48 7.87
C GLU A 72 -1.78 -7.00 7.70
N LYS A 73 -2.78 -7.48 6.94
CA LYS A 73 -2.91 -8.91 6.62
C LYS A 73 -1.76 -9.39 5.74
N SER A 74 -1.45 -8.64 4.68
CA SER A 74 -0.40 -8.98 3.73
C SER A 74 1.01 -8.86 4.33
N ARG A 75 1.22 -7.97 5.32
CA ARG A 75 2.49 -7.85 6.04
C ARG A 75 2.91 -9.18 6.68
N LYS A 76 1.97 -9.90 7.30
CA LYS A 76 2.21 -11.22 7.92
C LYS A 76 2.56 -12.31 6.90
N GLN A 77 2.23 -12.09 5.62
CA GLN A 77 2.45 -13.05 4.55
C GLN A 77 3.74 -12.74 3.77
N ILE A 78 4.15 -11.48 3.66
CA ILE A 78 5.30 -11.05 2.86
C ILE A 78 6.62 -11.69 3.29
N ASP A 79 6.82 -11.90 4.59
CA ASP A 79 8.01 -12.60 5.10
C ASP A 79 8.08 -14.06 4.62
N ARG A 80 6.93 -14.67 4.29
CA ARG A 80 6.84 -16.04 3.76
C ARG A 80 6.95 -16.07 2.24
N MET A 81 6.39 -15.06 1.57
CA MET A 81 6.35 -14.97 0.11
C MET A 81 7.71 -14.59 -0.48
N ILE A 82 8.50 -13.81 0.25
CA ILE A 82 9.75 -13.23 -0.25
C ILE A 82 10.93 -13.84 0.51
N LYS A 83 11.59 -14.81 -0.11
CA LYS A 83 12.78 -15.48 0.45
C LYS A 83 13.95 -14.53 0.73
N SER A 84 14.03 -13.42 -0.01
CA SER A 84 15.07 -12.41 0.22
C SER A 84 14.72 -11.54 1.42
N VAL A 85 15.34 -11.83 2.58
CA VAL A 85 15.16 -11.07 3.83
C VAL A 85 15.32 -9.56 3.62
N ARG A 86 16.31 -9.13 2.82
CA ARG A 86 16.53 -7.71 2.51
C ARG A 86 15.36 -7.07 1.77
N VAL A 87 14.71 -7.81 0.86
CA VAL A 87 13.56 -7.30 0.09
C VAL A 87 12.30 -7.33 0.96
N ALA A 88 12.06 -8.41 1.69
CA ALA A 88 10.95 -8.51 2.63
C ALA A 88 10.98 -7.37 3.66
N SER A 89 12.15 -7.11 4.26
CA SER A 89 12.33 -6.03 5.24
C SER A 89 12.02 -4.65 4.66
N LYS A 90 12.45 -4.36 3.42
CA LYS A 90 12.13 -3.08 2.77
C LYS A 90 10.64 -2.88 2.52
N ILE A 91 9.94 -3.95 2.16
CA ILE A 91 8.49 -3.89 1.95
C ILE A 91 7.79 -3.73 3.30
N ALA A 92 8.21 -4.47 4.32
CA ALA A 92 7.69 -4.32 5.68
C ALA A 92 7.86 -2.88 6.19
N ASP A 93 9.03 -2.27 5.99
CA ASP A 93 9.27 -0.87 6.32
C ASP A 93 8.34 0.08 5.54
N ALA A 94 8.14 -0.17 4.24
CA ALA A 94 7.25 0.64 3.41
C ALA A 94 5.77 0.47 3.82
N MET A 95 5.37 -0.74 4.22
CA MET A 95 4.05 -1.02 4.80
C MET A 95 3.85 -0.25 6.09
N ASP A 96 4.83 -0.26 6.99
CA ASP A 96 4.76 0.45 8.27
C ASP A 96 4.62 1.96 8.08
N LYS A 97 5.38 2.54 7.14
CA LYS A 97 5.23 3.95 6.77
C LYS A 97 3.83 4.25 6.22
N ALA A 98 3.26 3.36 5.40
CA ALA A 98 1.92 3.54 4.85
C ALA A 98 0.86 3.47 5.97
N LEU A 99 0.96 2.50 6.88
CA LEU A 99 0.08 2.35 8.04
C LEU A 99 0.14 3.57 8.97
N GLU A 100 1.35 4.04 9.30
CA GLU A 100 1.55 5.23 10.14
C GLU A 100 0.99 6.51 9.49
N ALA A 101 1.15 6.65 8.17
CA ALA A 101 0.61 7.78 7.43
C ALA A 101 -0.93 7.73 7.38
N SER A 102 -1.52 6.53 7.27
CA SER A 102 -2.97 6.31 7.27
C SER A 102 -3.61 6.61 8.62
N ALA A 103 -2.97 6.22 9.73
CA ALA A 103 -3.46 6.52 11.07
C ALA A 103 -3.70 8.02 11.30
N LYS A 104 -2.86 8.88 10.69
CA LYS A 104 -2.97 10.35 10.78
C LYS A 104 -4.12 10.95 9.97
N LEU A 105 -4.81 10.14 9.15
CA LEU A 105 -5.95 10.58 8.32
C LEU A 105 -7.31 10.15 8.89
N VAL A 106 -7.31 9.15 9.79
CA VAL A 106 -8.53 8.57 10.38
C VAL A 106 -8.85 9.20 11.76
N ILE A 107 -7.96 10.04 12.29
CA ILE A 107 -8.18 10.91 13.47
C ILE A 107 -8.70 12.27 12.99
#